data_AF-A0A8H4C6Z3-F1
#
_entry.id   AF-A0A8H4C6Z3-F1
#
_cell.length_a   1.000
_cell.length_b   1.000
_cell.length_c   1.000
_cell.angle_alpha   90.00
_cell.angle_beta   90.00
_cell.angle_gamma   90.00
#
_symmetry.space_group_name_H-M   'P 1'
#
loop_
_entity.id
_entity.type
_entity.pdbx_description
1 polymer ?
#
loop_
_entity_poly.entity_id
_entity_poly.type
_entity_poly.pdbx_seq_one_letter_code
_entity_poly.pdbx_strand_id
1 'polypeptide(L)'
;MKTFTATLALLSSASSARLPPSNSPVTDVASNDLRCNVGGATGVAGVCEVPSRQQGLGREADERGCEKPAIGGNHFGPVMLYLSKVADGPTDFFKIGAYGHNSAAADATWGTDILSENCGRFDVTIPPALEAGDYLRRAEAIALHAASQAGGAQFFVTCYSLAEAARRRLASGSGAYSAADPGIQVDIWGGGCSKYTTPGPAVAYV
;
A
#
# COMPACT_ATOMS: atom_id res chain seq x y z
N MET A 1 38.17 -4.54 -4.38
CA MET A 1 37.46 -4.14 -5.60
C MET A 1 36.34 -3.19 -5.19
N LYS A 2 36.16 -2.10 -5.95
CA LYS A 2 35.49 -0.85 -5.55
C LYS A 2 33.98 -1.02 -5.21
N THR A 3 33.57 -0.18 -4.27
CA THR A 3 32.26 0.24 -3.77
C THR A 3 31.11 0.25 -4.80
N PHE A 4 29.90 -0.09 -4.33
CA PHE A 4 28.65 0.60 -4.71
C PHE A 4 27.72 0.65 -3.49
N THR A 5 27.97 1.62 -2.62
CA THR A 5 26.97 2.11 -1.67
C THR A 5 26.09 3.07 -2.47
N ALA A 6 25.00 2.58 -3.03
CA ALA A 6 23.95 3.42 -3.60
C ALA A 6 22.82 3.52 -2.57
N THR A 7 23.05 4.29 -1.51
CA THR A 7 21.95 4.79 -0.67
C THR A 7 21.33 5.98 -1.41
N LEU A 8 20.57 5.69 -2.46
CA LEU A 8 19.58 6.62 -2.96
C LEU A 8 18.24 6.06 -2.51
N ALA A 9 17.86 6.37 -1.28
CA ALA A 9 16.49 6.23 -0.84
C ALA A 9 15.67 7.24 -1.67
N LEU A 10 15.23 6.82 -2.85
CA LEU A 10 14.22 7.57 -3.60
C LEU A 10 12.91 7.37 -2.85
N LEU A 11 12.69 8.32 -1.94
CA LEU A 11 11.47 8.51 -1.20
C LEU A 11 10.36 8.83 -2.20
N SER A 12 9.18 8.31 -1.88
CA SER A 12 7.91 8.69 -2.47
C SER A 12 7.72 10.21 -2.35
N SER A 13 8.09 10.99 -3.37
CA SER A 13 7.99 12.44 -3.30
C SER A 13 6.54 12.89 -3.41
N ALA A 14 6.16 13.97 -2.72
CA ALA A 14 4.83 14.58 -2.85
C ALA A 14 4.49 14.96 -4.30
N SER A 15 5.49 15.25 -5.13
CA SER A 15 5.31 15.59 -6.55
C SER A 15 4.88 14.40 -7.42
N SER A 16 5.18 13.17 -7.01
CA SER A 16 4.77 11.93 -7.71
C SER A 16 3.46 11.34 -7.16
N ALA A 17 2.99 11.85 -6.03
CA ALA A 17 1.82 11.36 -5.33
C ALA A 17 0.53 12.02 -5.83
N ARG A 18 -0.50 11.21 -6.08
CA ARG A 18 -1.86 11.67 -6.34
C ARG A 18 -2.56 11.83 -4.99
N LEU A 19 -2.42 13.02 -4.40
CA LEU A 19 -2.87 13.28 -3.04
C LEU A 19 -4.38 13.56 -3.00
N PRO A 20 -5.12 12.94 -2.07
CA PRO A 20 -6.51 13.30 -1.82
C PRO A 20 -6.62 14.70 -1.18
N PRO A 21 -7.80 15.34 -1.24
CA PRO A 21 -8.03 16.66 -0.63
C PRO A 21 -8.06 16.63 0.91
N SER A 22 -8.24 15.45 1.52
CA SER A 22 -8.26 15.25 2.97
C SER A 22 -7.66 13.90 3.34
N ASN A 23 -7.52 13.63 4.64
CA ASN A 23 -7.16 12.33 5.19
C ASN A 23 -8.38 11.44 5.46
N SER A 24 -9.55 11.76 4.89
CA SER A 24 -10.75 10.93 5.05
C SER A 24 -10.56 9.60 4.31
N PRO A 25 -11.01 8.47 4.89
CA PRO A 25 -10.90 7.18 4.22
C PRO A 25 -11.94 7.03 3.11
N VAL A 26 -11.62 6.20 2.13
CA VAL A 26 -12.65 5.56 1.28
C VAL A 26 -13.25 4.42 2.11
N THR A 27 -14.56 4.17 2.01
CA THR A 27 -15.24 3.07 2.74
C THR A 27 -16.03 2.15 1.81
N ASP A 28 -16.48 2.67 0.66
CA ASP A 28 -17.16 1.89 -0.37
C ASP A 28 -16.15 1.19 -1.29
N VAL A 29 -16.10 -0.14 -1.20
CA VAL A 29 -15.20 -0.97 -2.02
C VAL A 29 -15.58 -1.00 -3.50
N ALA A 30 -16.81 -0.61 -3.85
CA ALA A 30 -17.25 -0.50 -5.24
C ALA A 30 -16.94 0.88 -5.85
N SER A 31 -16.50 1.85 -5.04
CA SER A 31 -16.17 3.19 -5.52
C SER A 31 -14.91 3.17 -6.38
N ASN A 32 -14.93 3.94 -7.47
CA ASN A 32 -13.73 4.22 -8.27
C ASN A 32 -12.62 4.87 -7.43
N ASP A 33 -12.96 5.57 -6.34
CA ASP A 33 -12.00 6.18 -5.44
C ASP A 33 -11.15 5.15 -4.70
N LEU A 34 -11.57 3.89 -4.57
CA LEU A 34 -10.74 2.84 -3.95
C LEU A 34 -9.43 2.59 -4.72
N ARG A 35 -9.39 2.96 -6.01
CA ARG A 35 -8.21 2.77 -6.87
C ARG A 35 -7.04 3.64 -6.45
N CYS A 36 -7.27 4.96 -6.37
CA CYS A 36 -6.22 5.95 -6.11
C CYS A 36 -6.67 7.11 -5.22
N ASN A 37 -7.76 6.93 -4.46
CA ASN A 37 -8.45 7.93 -3.66
C ASN A 37 -9.14 9.03 -4.48
N VAL A 38 -9.91 9.88 -3.80
CA VAL A 38 -10.65 11.01 -4.38
C VAL A 38 -9.69 11.92 -5.13
N GLY A 39 -9.99 12.19 -6.41
CA GLY A 39 -9.12 12.99 -7.29
C GLY A 39 -7.94 12.22 -7.89
N GLY A 40 -7.69 10.98 -7.46
CA GLY A 40 -6.58 10.15 -7.91
C GLY A 40 -6.69 9.62 -9.34
N ALA A 41 -7.81 9.87 -10.02
CA ALA A 41 -7.94 9.60 -11.46
C ALA A 41 -7.03 10.50 -12.31
N THR A 42 -6.74 11.71 -11.82
CA THR A 42 -5.87 12.67 -12.51
C THR A 42 -4.40 12.38 -12.16
N GLY A 43 -3.55 12.25 -13.19
CA GLY A 43 -2.12 12.09 -13.01
C GLY A 43 -1.43 13.35 -12.47
N VAL A 44 -0.25 13.17 -11.90
CA VAL A 44 0.65 14.27 -11.51
C VAL A 44 1.90 14.25 -12.39
N ALA A 45 2.54 15.40 -12.55
CA ALA A 45 3.70 15.55 -13.43
C ALA A 45 4.98 14.92 -12.86
N GLY A 46 5.08 14.79 -11.54
CA GLY A 46 6.24 14.15 -10.92
C GLY A 46 6.21 12.64 -11.10
N VAL A 47 7.40 12.07 -11.24
CA VAL A 47 7.62 10.62 -11.35
C VAL A 47 8.75 10.26 -10.39
N CYS A 48 8.57 9.21 -9.59
CA CYS A 48 9.65 8.66 -8.79
C CYS A 48 10.41 7.62 -9.60
N GLU A 49 11.74 7.75 -9.62
CA GLU A 49 12.60 6.63 -10.02
C GLU A 49 12.60 5.58 -8.91
N VAL A 50 12.58 4.30 -9.29
CA VAL A 50 12.50 3.18 -8.36
C VAL A 50 13.88 2.55 -8.20
N PRO A 51 14.52 2.62 -7.02
CA PRO A 51 15.62 1.73 -6.69
C PRO A 51 15.05 0.33 -6.47
N SER A 52 15.78 -0.69 -6.91
CA SER A 52 15.38 -2.10 -6.86
C SER A 52 14.97 -2.69 -5.48
N ARG A 53 15.03 -1.93 -4.36
CA ARG A 53 14.92 -2.51 -3.01
C ARG A 53 14.17 -1.73 -1.92
N GLN A 54 13.68 -0.51 -2.14
CA GLN A 54 13.02 0.26 -1.07
C GLN A 54 11.88 1.13 -1.58
N GLN A 55 10.74 1.14 -0.87
CA GLN A 55 9.59 1.99 -1.19
C GLN A 55 8.79 2.30 0.09
N GLY A 56 8.49 3.59 0.36
CA GLY A 56 7.68 4.02 1.51
C GLY A 56 6.20 4.27 1.17
N LEU A 57 5.31 4.13 2.16
CA LEU A 57 3.87 4.37 2.06
C LEU A 57 3.50 5.71 2.76
N GLY A 58 3.08 6.73 2.00
CA GLY A 58 2.39 7.90 2.56
C GLY A 58 2.93 9.27 2.12
N ARG A 59 2.04 10.27 2.11
CA ARG A 59 2.34 11.71 1.94
C ARG A 59 3.25 12.25 3.05
N GLU A 60 3.24 11.57 4.18
CA GLU A 60 3.73 12.09 5.46
C GLU A 60 5.01 11.40 5.95
N ALA A 61 5.56 10.44 5.20
CA ALA A 61 6.85 9.82 5.54
C ALA A 61 8.01 10.83 5.51
N ASP A 62 7.87 11.92 4.74
CA ASP A 62 8.83 13.04 4.69
C ASP A 62 8.49 14.18 5.67
N GLU A 63 7.23 14.37 6.07
CA GLU A 63 6.79 15.48 6.92
C GLU A 63 6.65 15.10 8.41
N ARG A 64 6.43 13.82 8.72
CA ARG A 64 6.41 13.29 10.09
C ARG A 64 7.75 12.66 10.37
N GLY A 65 8.58 13.34 11.16
CA GLY A 65 9.61 12.63 11.92
C GLY A 65 8.99 11.44 12.66
N CYS A 66 9.82 10.47 13.06
CA CYS A 66 9.40 9.24 13.77
C CYS A 66 8.70 9.49 15.12
N GLU A 67 8.37 10.73 15.46
CA GLU A 67 7.76 11.19 16.70
C GLU A 67 6.24 11.03 16.72
N LYS A 68 5.59 10.83 15.55
CA LYS A 68 4.14 10.64 15.44
C LYS A 68 3.83 9.33 14.69
N PRO A 69 2.77 8.60 15.09
CA PRO A 69 2.35 7.42 14.36
C PRO A 69 1.95 7.78 12.93
N ALA A 70 2.20 6.86 12.01
CA ALA A 70 1.82 7.02 10.61
C ALA A 70 0.29 6.98 10.45
N ILE A 71 -0.39 6.19 11.28
CA ILE A 71 -1.84 6.18 11.38
C ILE A 71 -2.22 6.06 12.86
N GLY A 72 -2.78 7.13 13.42
CA GLY A 72 -3.07 7.22 14.86
C GLY A 72 -4.43 6.65 15.24
N GLY A 73 -4.73 6.58 16.55
CA GLY A 73 -6.09 6.30 17.04
C GLY A 73 -6.53 4.85 16.88
N ASN A 74 -5.66 3.88 17.20
CA ASN A 74 -5.95 2.45 17.15
C ASN A 74 -6.48 1.97 15.78
N HIS A 75 -5.99 2.57 14.71
CA HIS A 75 -6.31 2.18 13.33
C HIS A 75 -5.54 0.91 12.96
N PHE A 76 -5.81 -0.18 13.68
CA PHE A 76 -5.20 -1.48 13.45
C PHE A 76 -5.68 -2.07 12.12
N GLY A 77 -4.74 -2.57 11.34
CA GLY A 77 -5.07 -3.31 10.13
C GLY A 77 -3.88 -3.55 9.20
N PRO A 78 -4.12 -4.10 8.02
CA PRO A 78 -3.05 -4.43 7.08
C PRO A 78 -2.48 -3.20 6.39
N VAL A 79 -1.25 -3.34 5.91
CA VAL A 79 -0.64 -2.46 4.91
C VAL A 79 -0.28 -3.27 3.67
N MET A 80 -0.52 -2.71 2.50
CA MET A 80 -0.34 -3.39 1.22
C MET A 80 0.24 -2.44 0.16
N LEU A 81 1.02 -3.02 -0.74
CA LEU A 81 1.56 -2.31 -1.90
C LEU A 81 1.24 -3.07 -3.18
N TYR A 82 0.79 -2.33 -4.18
CA TYR A 82 0.44 -2.85 -5.49
C TYR A 82 1.12 -2.06 -6.61
N LEU A 83 1.30 -2.70 -7.75
CA LEU A 83 1.72 -2.06 -9.00
C LEU A 83 0.67 -2.30 -10.09
N SER A 84 0.54 -1.34 -11.00
CA SER A 84 -0.23 -1.45 -12.23
C SER A 84 0.52 -0.74 -13.35
N LYS A 85 0.70 -1.40 -14.50
CA LYS A 85 1.40 -0.80 -15.64
C LYS A 85 0.49 0.24 -16.29
N VAL A 86 1.01 1.45 -16.55
CA VAL A 86 0.20 2.53 -17.12
C VAL A 86 -0.31 2.19 -18.52
N ALA A 87 0.51 1.50 -19.32
CA ALA A 87 0.18 1.10 -20.69
C ALA A 87 -1.02 0.14 -20.79
N ASP A 88 -1.30 -0.63 -19.74
CA ASP A 88 -2.37 -1.63 -19.72
C ASP A 88 -3.72 -1.03 -19.29
N GLY A 89 -3.76 0.28 -19.04
CA GLY A 89 -4.84 0.92 -18.32
C GLY A 89 -4.64 0.71 -16.80
N PRO A 90 -4.63 1.77 -15.98
CA PRO A 90 -4.29 1.69 -14.55
C PRO A 90 -5.39 1.03 -13.68
N THR A 91 -6.07 0.01 -14.18
CA THR A 91 -7.13 -0.77 -13.50
C THR A 91 -6.60 -2.06 -12.89
N ASP A 92 -5.51 -2.61 -13.43
CA ASP A 92 -5.09 -3.97 -13.13
C ASP A 92 -3.92 -3.94 -12.14
N PHE A 93 -4.26 -3.95 -10.85
CA PHE A 93 -3.29 -3.92 -9.75
C PHE A 93 -2.91 -5.32 -9.28
N PHE A 94 -1.63 -5.67 -9.35
CA PHE A 94 -1.09 -6.85 -8.68
C PHE A 94 -0.37 -6.47 -7.39
N LYS A 95 -0.54 -7.31 -6.36
CA LYS A 95 0.03 -7.08 -5.02
C LYS A 95 1.51 -7.50 -5.01
N ILE A 96 2.40 -6.62 -4.55
CA ILE A 96 3.85 -6.88 -4.45
C ILE A 96 4.35 -6.95 -3.01
N GLY A 97 3.52 -6.55 -2.04
CA GLY A 97 3.81 -6.78 -0.64
C GLY A 97 2.59 -6.53 0.22
N ALA A 98 2.53 -7.23 1.35
CA ALA A 98 1.49 -7.05 2.34
C ALA A 98 1.98 -7.46 3.73
N TYR A 99 1.51 -6.76 4.74
CA TYR A 99 1.64 -7.15 6.13
C TYR A 99 0.26 -7.06 6.79
N GLY A 100 -0.23 -8.20 7.29
CA GLY A 100 -1.54 -8.32 7.92
C GLY A 100 -1.47 -8.20 9.44
N HIS A 101 -1.93 -9.23 10.15
CA HIS A 101 -1.82 -9.37 11.60
C HIS A 101 -0.88 -10.53 11.93
N ASN A 102 0.09 -10.30 12.80
CA ASN A 102 0.96 -11.34 13.34
C ASN A 102 0.58 -11.66 14.78
N SER A 103 -0.35 -12.59 14.94
CA SER A 103 -0.85 -13.07 16.25
C SER A 103 0.18 -13.88 17.06
N ALA A 104 1.30 -14.26 16.46
CA ALA A 104 2.38 -15.03 17.11
C ALA A 104 3.49 -14.15 17.69
N ALA A 105 3.53 -12.86 17.36
CA ALA A 105 4.39 -11.89 18.03
C ALA A 105 3.92 -11.68 19.48
N ALA A 106 4.86 -11.43 20.40
CA ALA A 106 4.57 -11.24 21.82
C ALA A 106 3.49 -10.18 22.10
N ASP A 107 3.38 -9.17 21.21
CA ASP A 107 2.45 -8.06 21.33
C ASP A 107 1.40 -8.00 20.19
N ALA A 108 1.19 -9.08 19.43
CA ALA A 108 0.23 -9.17 18.33
C ALA A 108 0.21 -7.92 17.41
N THR A 109 1.11 -7.86 16.43
CA THR A 109 1.32 -6.64 15.63
C THR A 109 0.51 -6.59 14.33
N TRP A 110 0.03 -5.40 13.98
CA TRP A 110 -0.60 -5.11 12.70
C TRP A 110 0.36 -4.40 11.74
N GLY A 111 0.06 -4.46 10.44
CA GLY A 111 0.83 -3.75 9.41
C GLY A 111 0.90 -2.24 9.66
N THR A 112 -0.16 -1.65 10.22
CA THR A 112 -0.20 -0.25 10.63
C THR A 112 0.73 0.11 11.79
N ASP A 113 1.05 -0.87 12.65
CA ASP A 113 2.03 -0.71 13.73
C ASP A 113 3.44 -0.66 13.12
N ILE A 114 3.75 -1.61 12.23
CA ILE A 114 5.01 -1.64 11.46
C ILE A 114 5.21 -0.33 10.69
N LEU A 115 4.13 0.21 10.08
CA LEU A 115 4.18 1.47 9.37
C LEU A 115 4.53 2.63 10.31
N SER A 116 3.99 2.65 11.53
CA SER A 116 4.26 3.68 12.53
C SER A 116 5.67 3.56 13.12
N GLU A 117 6.12 2.34 13.43
CA GLU A 117 7.48 2.04 13.92
C GLU A 117 8.56 2.42 12.92
N ASN A 118 8.27 2.29 11.62
CA ASN A 118 9.20 2.62 10.55
C ASN A 118 9.04 4.04 9.98
N CYS A 119 8.40 4.94 10.74
CA CYS A 119 8.24 6.35 10.37
C CYS A 119 7.49 6.55 9.04
N GLY A 120 6.40 5.82 8.85
CA GLY A 120 5.62 5.85 7.61
C GLY A 120 6.22 5.03 6.47
N ARG A 121 7.16 4.12 6.73
CA ARG A 121 7.75 3.28 5.69
C ARG A 121 7.29 1.83 5.79
N PHE A 122 7.07 1.23 4.64
CA PHE A 122 6.78 -0.19 4.49
C PHE A 122 7.51 -0.69 3.25
N ASP A 123 8.72 -1.18 3.47
CA ASP A 123 9.59 -1.60 2.38
C ASP A 123 9.13 -2.93 1.77
N VAL A 124 9.07 -2.96 0.45
CA VAL A 124 8.86 -4.18 -0.32
C VAL A 124 9.94 -4.31 -1.38
N THR A 125 10.27 -5.55 -1.73
CA THR A 125 11.19 -5.81 -2.84
C THR A 125 10.39 -5.77 -4.14
N ILE A 126 10.87 -4.98 -5.11
CA ILE A 126 10.28 -4.97 -6.44
C ILE A 126 10.62 -6.29 -7.13
N PRO A 127 9.63 -6.98 -7.71
CA PRO A 127 9.87 -8.20 -8.45
C PRO A 127 10.95 -8.01 -9.55
N PRO A 128 12.04 -8.81 -9.59
CA PRO A 128 13.11 -8.69 -10.58
C PRO A 128 12.66 -8.94 -12.02
N ALA A 129 11.51 -9.59 -12.22
CA ALA A 129 10.91 -9.83 -13.52
C ALA A 129 9.75 -8.87 -13.83
N LEU A 130 9.79 -7.64 -13.31
CA LEU A 130 8.87 -6.57 -13.69
C LEU A 130 9.22 -5.99 -15.06
N GLU A 131 8.22 -5.71 -15.91
CA GLU A 131 8.47 -5.18 -17.24
C GLU A 131 8.99 -3.75 -17.18
N ALA A 132 9.82 -3.35 -18.14
CA ALA A 132 10.14 -1.94 -18.35
C ALA A 132 8.87 -1.09 -18.56
N GLY A 133 8.88 0.14 -18.06
CA GLY A 133 7.86 1.14 -18.36
C GLY A 133 7.34 1.87 -17.13
N ASP A 134 6.30 2.67 -17.35
CA ASP A 134 5.68 3.46 -16.30
C ASP A 134 4.64 2.64 -15.54
N TYR A 135 4.63 2.79 -14.22
CA TYR A 135 3.69 2.13 -13.32
C TYR A 135 3.00 3.12 -12.40
N LEU A 136 1.78 2.79 -12.01
CA LEU A 136 1.21 3.29 -10.77
C LEU A 136 1.55 2.34 -9.64
N ARG A 137 2.05 2.91 -8.56
CA ARG A 137 2.15 2.22 -7.28
C ARG A 137 1.03 2.67 -6.38
N ARG A 138 0.21 1.71 -5.96
CA ARG A 138 -0.89 1.94 -5.01
C ARG A 138 -0.43 1.52 -3.62
N ALA A 139 -0.33 2.51 -2.75
CA ALA A 139 -0.06 2.43 -1.33
C ALA A 139 -1.38 2.33 -0.57
N GLU A 140 -1.52 1.35 0.32
CA GLU A 140 -2.76 1.19 1.08
C GLU A 140 -2.52 0.76 2.52
N ALA A 141 -3.20 1.43 3.44
CA ALA A 141 -3.48 0.94 4.79
C ALA A 141 -4.99 0.80 4.95
N ILE A 142 -5.45 -0.28 5.58
CA ILE A 142 -6.86 -0.45 5.91
C ILE A 142 -6.99 -0.40 7.43
N ALA A 143 -7.78 0.51 7.97
CA ALA A 143 -8.11 0.53 9.38
C ALA A 143 -9.39 -0.27 9.65
N LEU A 144 -9.30 -1.21 10.59
CA LEU A 144 -10.34 -2.20 10.86
C LEU A 144 -11.06 -1.99 12.21
N HIS A 145 -10.75 -0.90 12.93
CA HIS A 145 -11.32 -0.62 14.25
C HIS A 145 -12.86 -0.59 14.29
N ALA A 146 -13.50 -0.26 13.16
CA ALA A 146 -14.96 -0.25 12.98
C ALA A 146 -15.47 -1.34 12.01
N ALA A 147 -14.62 -2.26 11.57
CA ALA A 147 -14.91 -3.21 10.49
C ALA A 147 -15.86 -4.36 10.86
N SER A 148 -16.32 -4.44 12.11
CA SER A 148 -17.35 -5.43 12.49
C SER A 148 -18.68 -5.16 11.77
N GLN A 149 -18.92 -3.91 11.36
CA GLN A 149 -20.07 -3.50 10.56
C GLN A 149 -19.74 -3.48 9.07
N ALA A 150 -20.72 -3.81 8.24
CA ALA A 150 -20.60 -3.66 6.79
C ALA A 150 -20.29 -2.20 6.44
N GLY A 151 -19.27 -1.98 5.59
CA GLY A 151 -18.78 -0.64 5.24
C GLY A 151 -17.98 0.07 6.35
N GLY A 152 -17.66 -0.62 7.45
CA GLY A 152 -16.88 -0.06 8.56
C GLY A 152 -15.37 -0.05 8.34
N ALA A 153 -14.86 -0.82 7.38
CA ALA A 153 -13.44 -0.77 6.99
C ALA A 153 -13.10 0.56 6.32
N GLN A 154 -11.95 1.12 6.68
CA GLN A 154 -11.50 2.43 6.23
C GLN A 154 -10.22 2.29 5.40
N PHE A 155 -10.31 2.60 4.11
CA PHE A 155 -9.24 2.43 3.14
C PHE A 155 -8.50 3.76 2.93
N PHE A 156 -7.23 3.80 3.33
CA PHE A 156 -6.33 4.93 3.13
C PHE A 156 -5.41 4.63 1.96
N VAL A 157 -5.79 5.14 0.78
CA VAL A 157 -5.13 4.82 -0.49
C VAL A 157 -4.38 6.04 -1.01
N THR A 158 -3.19 5.83 -1.59
CA THR A 158 -2.48 6.85 -2.37
C THR A 158 -1.77 6.19 -3.54
N CYS A 159 -1.91 6.77 -4.74
CA CYS A 159 -1.17 6.31 -5.92
C CYS A 159 0.03 7.21 -6.21
N TYR A 160 1.10 6.59 -6.69
CA TYR A 160 2.33 7.27 -7.08
C TYR A 160 2.71 6.90 -8.51
N SER A 161 3.13 7.89 -9.30
CA SER A 161 3.68 7.67 -10.64
C SER A 161 5.14 7.22 -10.53
N LEU A 162 5.47 6.07 -11.13
CA LEU A 162 6.81 5.47 -11.13
C LEU A 162 7.31 5.25 -12.56
N ALA A 163 8.61 5.47 -12.78
CA ALA A 163 9.31 5.06 -14.00
C ALA A 163 10.28 3.91 -13.69
N GLU A 164 10.18 2.80 -14.44
CA GLU A 164 11.03 1.62 -14.25
C GLU A 164 11.94 1.38 -15.46
N ALA A 165 13.25 1.20 -15.23
CA ALA A 165 14.22 0.81 -16.25
C ALA A 165 14.39 -0.73 -16.33
N ALA A 166 13.93 -1.30 -17.45
CA ALA A 166 14.19 -2.63 -18.03
C ALA A 166 14.26 -3.89 -17.11
N ARG A 167 13.21 -4.75 -17.17
CA ARG A 167 13.27 -6.23 -16.97
C ARG A 167 12.02 -6.96 -17.53
N ARG A 168 11.91 -8.29 -17.34
CA ARG A 168 11.01 -9.27 -18.02
C ARG A 168 9.53 -9.20 -17.55
N ARG A 169 8.65 -10.14 -17.95
CA ARG A 169 7.17 -10.02 -17.85
C ARG A 169 6.53 -10.72 -16.64
N LEU A 170 5.56 -10.05 -16.02
CA LEU A 170 4.66 -10.57 -14.98
C LEU A 170 3.21 -10.67 -15.46
N ALA A 171 2.45 -11.60 -14.89
CA ALA A 171 1.01 -11.71 -15.12
C ALA A 171 0.25 -10.67 -14.28
N SER A 172 -0.70 -9.97 -14.89
CA SER A 172 -1.63 -9.08 -14.22
C SER A 172 -2.68 -9.89 -13.43
N GLY A 173 -3.11 -9.34 -12.29
CA GLY A 173 -4.23 -9.84 -11.50
C GLY A 173 -5.15 -8.67 -11.17
N SER A 174 -6.47 -8.90 -11.18
CA SER A 174 -7.43 -7.88 -10.76
C SER A 174 -7.44 -7.77 -9.23
N GLY A 175 -7.08 -6.59 -8.72
CA GLY A 175 -7.10 -6.23 -7.30
C GLY A 175 -8.52 -5.92 -6.79
N ALA A 176 -9.54 -6.69 -7.19
CA ALA A 176 -10.91 -6.43 -6.78
C ALA A 176 -11.13 -6.89 -5.32
N TYR A 177 -11.62 -5.97 -4.50
CA TYR A 177 -12.12 -6.26 -3.16
C TYR A 177 -13.60 -6.61 -3.22
N SER A 178 -14.02 -7.49 -2.32
CA SER A 178 -15.43 -7.68 -1.98
C SER A 178 -15.69 -7.15 -0.59
N ALA A 179 -16.86 -6.54 -0.36
CA ALA A 179 -17.25 -6.10 0.98
C ALA A 179 -17.33 -7.28 1.97
N ALA A 180 -17.54 -8.49 1.45
CA ALA A 180 -17.59 -9.72 2.21
C ALA A 180 -16.22 -10.43 2.34
N ASP A 181 -15.13 -9.85 1.84
CA ASP A 181 -13.81 -10.45 2.04
C ASP A 181 -13.52 -10.56 3.55
N PRO A 182 -12.96 -11.69 4.03
CA PRO A 182 -12.73 -11.93 5.46
C PRO A 182 -11.73 -10.96 6.10
N GLY A 183 -10.98 -10.22 5.28
CA GLY A 183 -10.08 -9.15 5.72
C GLY A 183 -10.69 -7.74 5.71
N ILE A 184 -11.94 -7.59 5.27
CA ILE A 184 -12.65 -6.31 5.12
C ILE A 184 -13.77 -6.18 6.15
N GLN A 185 -14.73 -7.11 6.22
CA GLN A 185 -15.71 -7.14 7.30
C GLN A 185 -15.27 -8.13 8.38
N VAL A 186 -14.70 -7.61 9.47
CA VAL A 186 -14.04 -8.42 10.50
C VAL A 186 -14.12 -7.75 11.87
N ASP A 187 -14.33 -8.55 12.92
CA ASP A 187 -14.20 -8.11 14.31
C ASP A 187 -12.79 -8.38 14.83
N ILE A 188 -12.01 -7.31 14.99
CA ILE A 188 -10.62 -7.37 15.49
C ILE A 188 -10.54 -7.37 17.02
N TRP A 189 -11.63 -7.07 17.72
CA TRP A 189 -11.65 -6.91 19.18
C TRP A 189 -12.03 -8.21 19.90
N GLY A 190 -12.88 -9.03 19.27
CA GLY A 190 -13.41 -10.27 19.85
C GLY A 190 -12.42 -11.45 19.97
N GLY A 191 -11.10 -11.24 19.86
CA GLY A 191 -10.07 -12.28 19.99
C GLY A 191 -10.01 -13.29 18.82
N GLY A 192 -10.83 -13.12 17.78
CA GLY A 192 -10.93 -14.02 16.63
C GLY A 192 -9.84 -13.87 15.57
N CYS A 193 -8.98 -12.85 15.66
CA CYS A 193 -7.98 -12.52 14.63
C CYS A 193 -6.69 -13.35 14.71
N SER A 194 -6.75 -14.60 15.19
CA SER A 194 -5.59 -15.50 15.23
C SER A 194 -5.02 -15.83 13.85
N LYS A 195 -5.87 -15.79 12.80
CA LYS A 195 -5.49 -15.92 11.39
C LYS A 195 -6.17 -14.84 10.56
N TYR A 196 -5.51 -13.70 10.39
CA TYR A 196 -5.99 -12.65 9.50
C TYR A 196 -5.58 -12.91 8.05
N THR A 197 -6.49 -12.67 7.11
CA THR A 197 -6.22 -12.76 5.65
C THR A 197 -6.31 -11.37 5.05
N THR A 198 -5.21 -10.86 4.49
CA THR A 198 -5.22 -9.57 3.77
C THR A 198 -6.11 -9.65 2.54
N PRO A 199 -6.96 -8.65 2.26
CA PRO A 199 -7.88 -8.70 1.12
C PRO A 199 -7.16 -8.59 -0.24
N GLY A 200 -7.86 -8.98 -1.30
CA GLY A 200 -7.34 -9.01 -2.67
C GLY A 200 -6.37 -10.18 -2.95
N PRO A 201 -5.70 -10.16 -4.12
CA PRO A 201 -4.90 -11.30 -4.59
C PRO A 201 -3.71 -11.62 -3.68
N ALA A 202 -3.14 -12.81 -3.84
CA ALA A 202 -1.87 -13.17 -3.21
C ALA A 202 -0.73 -12.23 -3.66
N VAL A 203 0.31 -12.11 -2.84
CA VAL A 203 1.54 -11.40 -3.23
C VAL A 203 2.16 -12.11 -4.42
N ALA A 204 2.46 -11.37 -5.49
CA ALA A 204 3.18 -11.88 -6.65
C ALA A 204 4.66 -12.05 -6.29
N TYR A 205 5.10 -13.30 -6.15
CA TYR A 205 6.50 -13.67 -6.01
C TYR A 205 7.04 -14.10 -7.38
N VAL A 206 8.04 -13.40 -7.89
CA VAL A 206 8.90 -13.85 -9.00
C VAL A 206 10.33 -13.41 -8.78
#